data_AF-A0A968ZVU7-F1
#
_entry.id   AF-A0A968ZVU7-F1
#
_cell.length_a   1.000
_cell.length_b   1.000
_cell.length_c   1.000
_cell.angle_alpha   90.00
_cell.angle_beta   90.00
_cell.angle_gamma   90.00
#
_symmetry.space_group_name_H-M   'P 1'
#
loop_
_entity.id
_entity.type
_entity.pdbx_description
1 polymer ?
#
loop_
_entity_poly.entity_id
_entity_poly.type
_entity_poly.pdbx_seq_one_letter_code
_entity_poly.pdbx_strand_id
1 'polypeptide(L)'
;MAPALDSADSTPPLSLEQQEALLSKAIAALKCKQYEAALPALQQLSNHATRHRYQIKAQMGLVRALTGLGNRPAAIAQCQSLLRSPDPQVQDWAKRTLADLGRLSQLF
;
A
#
# COMPACT_ATOMS: atom_id res chain seq x y z
N MET A 1 4.59 5.48 40.44
CA MET A 1 3.99 4.14 40.36
C MET A 1 3.63 3.91 38.91
N ALA A 2 4.31 3.00 38.23
CA ALA A 2 4.18 2.76 36.80
C ALA A 2 2.78 2.20 36.47
N PRO A 3 2.16 2.55 35.33
CA PRO A 3 1.11 1.72 34.77
C PRO A 3 1.75 0.46 34.18
N ALA A 4 1.29 -0.67 34.69
CA ALA A 4 1.71 -2.00 34.30
C ALA A 4 1.37 -2.28 32.83
N LEU A 5 2.29 -3.01 32.22
CA LEU A 5 2.18 -3.72 30.96
C LEU A 5 0.95 -4.64 30.99
N ASP A 6 -0.14 -4.26 30.31
CA ASP A 6 -1.14 -5.23 29.88
C ASP A 6 -0.70 -5.80 28.53
N SER A 7 -0.17 -7.01 28.61
CA SER A 7 0.22 -7.84 27.48
C SER A 7 -1.02 -8.63 27.06
N ALA A 8 -1.78 -8.11 26.11
CA ALA A 8 -2.79 -8.88 25.41
C ALA A 8 -2.71 -8.54 23.93
N ASP A 9 -2.46 -9.59 23.16
CA ASP A 9 -2.60 -9.72 21.71
C ASP A 9 -3.94 -9.14 21.25
N SER A 10 -3.95 -7.84 20.99
CA SER A 10 -5.06 -7.07 20.48
C SER A 10 -4.41 -5.91 19.79
N THR A 11 -3.92 -6.12 18.56
CA THR A 11 -3.66 -4.94 17.72
C THR A 11 -5.04 -4.43 17.36
N PRO A 12 -5.57 -3.37 18.01
CA PRO A 12 -6.86 -2.86 17.60
C PRO A 12 -6.75 -2.52 16.11
N PRO A 13 -7.80 -2.80 15.32
CA PRO A 13 -7.86 -2.27 13.96
C PRO A 13 -7.48 -0.79 14.00
N LEU A 14 -6.62 -0.36 13.07
CA LEU A 14 -6.12 1.02 13.06
C LEU A 14 -7.29 1.97 13.22
N SER A 15 -7.20 2.92 14.17
CA SER A 15 -8.23 3.94 14.30
C SER A 15 -8.29 4.77 13.01
N LEU A 16 -9.43 5.42 12.73
CA LEU A 16 -9.56 6.24 11.51
C LEU A 16 -8.47 7.33 11.45
N GLU A 17 -8.14 7.91 12.60
CA GLU A 17 -7.10 8.92 12.74
C GLU A 17 -5.71 8.35 12.42
N GLN A 18 -5.39 7.14 12.91
CA GLN A 18 -4.15 6.44 12.57
C GLN A 18 -4.07 6.09 11.08
N GLN A 19 -5.19 5.68 10.48
CA GLN A 19 -5.25 5.38 9.04
C GLN A 19 -4.98 6.63 8.20
N GLU A 20 -5.54 7.77 8.59
CA GLU A 20 -5.31 9.05 7.92
C GLU A 20 -3.87 9.53 8.11
N ALA A 21 -3.32 9.42 9.32
CA ALA A 21 -1.93 9.75 9.61
C ALA A 21 -0.95 8.89 8.80
N LEU A 22 -1.17 7.58 8.72
CA LEU A 22 -0.35 6.68 7.90
C LEU A 22 -0.48 7.00 6.42
N LEU A 23 -1.69 7.29 5.93
CA LEU A 23 -1.92 7.58 4.52
C LEU A 23 -1.24 8.90 4.13
N SER A 24 -1.41 9.93 4.95
CA SER A 24 -0.78 11.24 4.73
C SER A 24 0.74 11.14 4.79
N LYS A 25 1.31 10.40 5.76
CA LYS A 25 2.75 10.11 5.82
C LYS A 25 3.25 9.40 4.56
N ALA A 26 2.56 8.36 4.13
CA ALA A 26 2.91 7.63 2.92
C ALA A 26 2.84 8.52 1.67
N ILE A 27 1.80 9.33 1.54
CA ILE A 27 1.65 10.28 0.41
C ILE A 27 2.79 11.31 0.41
N ALA A 28 3.16 11.86 1.57
CA ALA A 28 4.27 12.79 1.69
C ALA A 28 5.58 12.13 1.25
N ALA A 29 5.86 10.92 1.71
CA ALA A 29 7.05 10.16 1.32
C ALA A 29 7.06 9.85 -0.19
N LEU A 30 5.92 9.46 -0.78
CA LEU A 30 5.79 9.25 -2.23
C LEU A 30 6.08 10.54 -3.03
N LYS A 31 5.59 11.69 -2.56
CA LYS A 31 5.86 13.00 -3.20
C LYS A 31 7.34 13.35 -3.14
N CYS A 32 8.01 13.06 -2.03
CA CYS A 32 9.45 13.25 -1.87
C CYS A 32 10.30 12.15 -2.54
N LYS A 33 9.69 11.21 -3.27
CA LYS A 33 10.35 10.03 -3.86
C LYS A 33 11.07 9.12 -2.84
N GLN A 34 10.69 9.23 -1.57
CA GLN A 34 11.20 8.40 -0.47
C GLN A 34 10.40 7.10 -0.40
N TYR A 35 10.51 6.28 -1.43
CA TYR A 35 9.67 5.09 -1.59
C TYR A 35 9.89 4.06 -0.48
N GLU A 36 11.14 3.87 -0.03
CA GLU A 36 11.48 2.96 1.09
C GLU A 36 10.79 3.37 2.39
N ALA A 37 10.75 4.68 2.67
CA ALA A 37 10.07 5.22 3.85
C ALA A 37 8.54 5.15 3.76
N ALA A 38 7.98 5.11 2.54
CA ALA A 38 6.55 5.00 2.29
C ALA A 38 6.02 3.57 2.48
N LEU A 39 6.81 2.56 2.12
CA LEU A 39 6.44 1.14 2.16
C LEU A 39 5.82 0.68 3.49
N PRO A 40 6.45 0.89 4.66
CA PRO A 40 5.90 0.36 5.91
C PRO A 40 4.52 0.92 6.23
N ALA A 41 4.29 2.22 5.98
CA ALA A 41 2.99 2.84 6.21
C ALA A 41 1.90 2.30 5.26
N LEU A 42 2.26 2.02 4.01
CA LEU A 42 1.36 1.45 3.01
C LEU A 42 1.06 -0.03 3.30
N GLN A 43 2.04 -0.81 3.73
CA GLN A 43 1.85 -2.19 4.16
C GLN A 43 0.93 -2.27 5.38
N GLN A 44 1.17 -1.43 6.37
CA GLN A 44 0.35 -1.39 7.58
C GLN A 44 -1.11 -1.02 7.26
N LEU A 45 -1.33 -0.03 6.39
CA LEU A 45 -2.67 0.31 5.93
C LEU A 45 -3.34 -0.79 5.11
N SER A 46 -2.62 -1.42 4.19
CA SER A 46 -3.22 -2.48 3.35
C SER A 46 -3.67 -3.69 4.17
N ASN A 47 -2.97 -4.02 5.25
CA ASN A 47 -3.32 -5.15 6.12
C ASN A 47 -4.32 -4.81 7.23
N HIS A 48 -4.23 -3.61 7.82
CA HIS A 48 -4.93 -3.29 9.08
C HIS A 48 -5.94 -2.15 8.97
N ALA A 49 -6.13 -1.54 7.80
CA ALA A 49 -7.16 -0.51 7.66
C ALA A 49 -8.56 -1.12 7.72
N THR A 50 -9.44 -0.49 8.51
CA THR A 50 -10.84 -0.93 8.63
C THR A 50 -11.71 -0.46 7.49
N ARG A 51 -11.35 0.62 6.79
CA ARG A 51 -12.10 1.04 5.60
C ARG A 51 -11.41 0.60 4.33
N HIS A 52 -12.19 -0.05 3.48
CA HIS A 52 -11.78 -0.49 2.16
C HIS A 52 -11.08 0.61 1.34
N ARG A 53 -11.56 1.87 1.43
CA ARG A 53 -10.94 3.01 0.74
C ARG A 53 -9.46 3.25 1.11
N TYR A 54 -9.07 3.03 2.36
CA TYR A 54 -7.69 3.21 2.80
C TYR A 54 -6.83 2.02 2.38
N GLN A 55 -7.37 0.80 2.42
CA GLN A 55 -6.69 -0.39 1.89
C GLN A 55 -6.38 -0.23 0.40
N ILE A 56 -7.35 0.19 -0.42
CA ILE A 56 -7.14 0.44 -1.86
C ILE A 56 -6.05 1.48 -2.07
N LYS A 57 -6.17 2.66 -1.43
CA LYS A 57 -5.18 3.74 -1.59
C LYS A 57 -3.78 3.29 -1.20
N ALA A 58 -3.68 2.49 -0.15
CA ALA A 58 -2.41 1.93 0.31
C ALA A 58 -1.84 0.93 -0.69
N GLN A 59 -2.65 0.01 -1.21
CA GLN A 59 -2.24 -0.94 -2.24
C GLN A 59 -1.75 -0.25 -3.52
N MET A 60 -2.47 0.78 -3.98
CA MET A 60 -2.07 1.59 -5.14
C MET A 60 -0.75 2.34 -4.86
N GLY A 61 -0.61 2.92 -3.66
CA GLY A 61 0.62 3.57 -3.23
C GLY A 61 1.81 2.61 -3.17
N LEU A 62 1.57 1.36 -2.75
CA LEU A 62 2.59 0.30 -2.65
C LEU A 62 3.18 -0.02 -4.02
N VAL A 63 2.34 -0.23 -5.02
CA VAL A 63 2.77 -0.46 -6.41
C VAL A 63 3.59 0.73 -6.93
N ARG A 64 3.16 1.97 -6.65
CA ARG A 64 3.91 3.18 -7.05
C ARG A 64 5.27 3.26 -6.37
N ALA A 65 5.34 2.94 -5.07
CA ALA A 65 6.59 2.90 -4.33
C ALA A 65 7.54 1.83 -4.89
N LEU A 66 7.05 0.60 -5.09
CA LEU A 66 7.83 -0.51 -5.65
C LEU A 66 8.34 -0.20 -7.05
N THR A 67 7.51 0.42 -7.89
CA THR A 67 7.91 0.87 -9.24
C THR A 67 8.98 1.96 -9.17
N GLY A 68 8.83 2.91 -8.25
CA GLY A 68 9.81 3.98 -8.03
C GLY A 68 11.16 3.49 -7.51
N LEU A 69 11.18 2.38 -6.77
CA LEU A 69 12.41 1.69 -6.35
C LEU A 69 13.06 0.84 -7.43
N GLY A 70 12.44 0.72 -8.61
CA GLY A 70 12.88 -0.21 -9.65
C GLY A 70 12.55 -1.68 -9.34
N ASN A 71 11.85 -1.97 -8.24
CA ASN A 71 11.37 -3.32 -7.91
C ASN A 71 10.09 -3.65 -8.69
N ARG A 72 10.24 -3.68 -10.01
CA ARG A 72 9.19 -3.94 -10.98
C ARG A 72 8.56 -5.34 -10.82
N PRO A 73 9.33 -6.43 -10.54
CA PRO A 73 8.76 -7.75 -10.30
C PRO A 73 7.77 -7.75 -9.12
N ALA A 74 8.12 -7.10 -8.01
CA ALA A 74 7.23 -6.99 -6.86
C ALA A 74 5.98 -6.15 -7.16
N ALA A 75 6.12 -5.07 -7.95
CA ALA A 75 4.98 -4.26 -8.39
C ALA A 75 3.99 -5.08 -9.23
N ILE A 76 4.50 -5.90 -10.18
CA ILE A 76 3.68 -6.79 -11.01
C ILE A 76 2.98 -7.84 -10.15
N ALA A 77 3.69 -8.53 -9.26
CA ALA A 77 3.11 -9.52 -8.36
C ALA A 77 2.01 -8.92 -7.48
N GLN A 78 2.20 -7.68 -7.00
CA GLN A 78 1.19 -6.97 -6.25
C GLN A 78 -0.04 -6.67 -7.10
N CYS A 79 0.12 -6.14 -8.32
CA CYS A 79 -1.02 -5.91 -9.21
C CYS A 79 -1.76 -7.21 -9.58
N GLN A 80 -1.06 -8.33 -9.78
CA GLN A 80 -1.69 -9.62 -10.04
C GLN A 80 -2.56 -10.09 -8.85
N SER A 81 -2.13 -9.82 -7.63
CA SER A 81 -2.96 -10.06 -6.44
C SER A 81 -4.19 -9.15 -6.43
N LEU A 82 -4.05 -7.88 -6.84
CA LEU A 82 -5.16 -6.93 -6.94
C LEU A 82 -6.18 -7.29 -8.04
N LEU A 83 -5.78 -7.98 -9.10
CA LEU A 83 -6.71 -8.53 -10.09
C LEU A 83 -7.68 -9.55 -9.51
N ARG A 84 -7.31 -10.21 -8.40
CA ARG A 84 -8.17 -11.16 -7.69
C ARG A 84 -9.07 -10.49 -6.64
N SER A 85 -8.94 -9.17 -6.45
CA SER A 85 -9.79 -8.42 -5.53
C SER A 85 -11.25 -8.43 -6.03
N PRO A 86 -12.25 -8.52 -5.14
CA PRO A 86 -13.66 -8.45 -5.53
C PRO A 86 -14.09 -7.05 -5.99
N ASP A 87 -13.26 -6.02 -5.78
CA ASP A 87 -13.56 -4.65 -6.17
C ASP A 87 -13.23 -4.41 -7.67
N PRO A 88 -14.24 -4.10 -8.51
CA PRO A 88 -14.03 -3.85 -9.94
C PRO A 88 -13.09 -2.68 -10.22
N GLN A 89 -13.12 -1.62 -9.39
CA GLN A 89 -12.26 -0.46 -9.55
C GLN A 89 -10.80 -0.82 -9.30
N VAL A 90 -10.54 -1.68 -8.31
CA VAL A 90 -9.20 -2.21 -8.02
C VAL A 90 -8.71 -3.10 -9.15
N GLN A 91 -9.57 -3.98 -9.67
CA GLN A 91 -9.23 -4.82 -10.81
C GLN A 91 -8.88 -3.99 -12.05
N ASP A 92 -9.71 -3.03 -12.42
CA ASP A 92 -9.48 -2.21 -13.62
C ASP A 92 -8.21 -1.36 -13.49
N TRP A 93 -7.97 -0.80 -12.30
CA TRP A 93 -6.72 -0.11 -12.02
C TRP A 93 -5.51 -1.04 -12.12
N ALA A 94 -5.60 -2.26 -11.57
CA ALA A 94 -4.52 -3.24 -11.62
C ALA A 94 -4.25 -3.73 -13.05
N LYS A 95 -5.28 -3.94 -13.88
CA LYS A 95 -5.14 -4.28 -15.32
C LYS A 95 -4.38 -3.19 -16.07
N ARG A 96 -4.80 -1.94 -15.91
CA ARG A 96 -4.15 -0.77 -16.54
C ARG A 96 -2.70 -0.63 -16.09
N THR A 97 -2.47 -0.74 -14.78
CA THR A 97 -1.13 -0.62 -14.20
C THR A 97 -0.21 -1.76 -14.65
N LEU A 98 -0.71 -2.99 -14.75
CA LEU A 98 0.05 -4.12 -15.31
C LEU A 98 0.40 -3.90 -16.78
N ALA A 99 -0.53 -3.37 -17.58
CA ALA A 99 -0.25 -3.04 -18.97
C ALA A 99 0.86 -1.99 -19.08
N ASP A 100 0.85 -0.96 -18.24
CA ASP A 100 1.90 0.05 -18.20
C ASP A 100 3.25 -0.52 -17.72
N LEU A 101 3.25 -1.31 -16.64
CA LEU A 101 4.45 -1.96 -16.11
C LEU A 101 5.06 -2.96 -17.10
N GLY A 102 4.21 -3.69 -17.83
CA GLY A 102 4.62 -4.63 -18.89
C GLY A 102 5.10 -3.92 -20.15
N ARG A 103 4.55 -2.76 -20.50
CA ARG A 103 5.07 -1.95 -21.61
C ARG A 103 6.44 -1.37 -21.27
N LEU A 104 6.66 -0.97 -20.02
CA LEU A 104 7.95 -0.49 -19.54
C LEU A 104 9.03 -1.58 -19.54
N SER A 105 8.69 -2.88 -19.55
CA SER A 105 9.68 -3.98 -19.59
C SER A 105 10.27 -4.24 -20.98
N GLN A 106 9.76 -3.61 -22.03
CA GLN A 106 10.27 -3.74 -23.41
C GLN A 106 11.24 -2.62 -23.80
N LEU A 107 11.50 -1.67 -22.89
CA LEU A 107 12.33 -0.48 -23.14
C LEU A 107 13.71 -0.53 -22.47
N PHE A 108 14.10 -1.67 -21.90
CA PHE A 108 15.42 -1.89 -21.31
C PHE A 108 15.97 -3.24 -21.76
#